data_AF-A0A6L8EIS4-F1
#
_entry.id   AF-A0A6L8EIS4-F1
#
_cell.length_a   1.000
_cell.length_b   1.000
_cell.length_c   1.000
_cell.angle_alpha   90.00
_cell.angle_beta   90.00
_cell.angle_gamma   90.00
#
_symmetry.space_group_name_H-M   'P 1'
#
loop_
_entity.id
_entity.type
_entity.pdbx_description
1 polymer ?
#
loop_
_entity_poly.entity_id
_entity_poly.type
_entity_poly.pdbx_seq_one_letter_code
_entity_poly.pdbx_strand_id
1 'polypeptide(L)'
;MKHWSRREFLRFMGRTAGATVALPVMSCSGPRNASGIAGIAPATDDEVILADGLEYELLVSWGDLINSRGDRFGFNNDYTAFFPIDGNSHDGLLWVNHEEVLSGYFSSPRDPADKSRQDIDRELME
;
A
#
# COMPACT_ATOMS: atom_id res chain seq x y z
N MET A 1 25.09 -18.72 41.15
CA MET A 1 24.51 -18.75 39.79
C MET A 1 25.54 -19.34 38.85
N LYS A 2 25.16 -20.35 38.03
CA LYS A 2 26.11 -21.05 37.16
C LYS A 2 26.47 -20.11 36.00
N HIS A 3 27.75 -19.79 35.81
CA HIS A 3 28.21 -18.92 34.73
C HIS A 3 28.36 -19.72 33.44
N TRP A 4 27.58 -19.40 32.41
CA TRP A 4 27.63 -20.08 31.11
C TRP A 4 28.53 -19.31 30.16
N SER A 5 29.44 -19.99 29.49
CA SER A 5 30.16 -19.42 28.36
C SER A 5 29.25 -19.34 27.12
N ARG A 6 29.48 -18.36 26.25
CA ARG A 6 28.80 -18.21 24.95
C ARG A 6 28.82 -19.52 24.14
N ARG A 7 29.91 -20.30 24.22
CA ARG A 7 30.06 -21.58 23.53
C ARG A 7 29.13 -22.65 24.10
N GLU A 8 28.94 -22.70 25.41
CA GLU A 8 28.03 -23.65 26.06
C GLU A 8 26.57 -23.32 25.74
N PHE A 9 26.21 -22.04 25.73
CA PHE A 9 24.89 -21.58 25.32
C PHE A 9 24.57 -21.99 23.86
N LEU A 10 25.51 -21.76 22.93
CA LEU A 10 25.32 -22.15 21.53
C LEU A 10 25.24 -23.66 21.33
N ARG A 11 25.99 -24.46 22.12
CA ARG A 11 25.88 -25.93 22.09
C ARG A 11 24.55 -26.43 22.64
N PHE A 12 24.00 -25.76 23.65
CA PHE A 12 22.69 -26.09 24.19
C PHE A 12 21.59 -25.83 23.15
N MET A 13 21.56 -24.63 22.55
CA MET A 13 20.63 -24.27 21.47
C MET A 13 20.77 -25.18 20.24
N GLY A 14 22.01 -25.51 19.85
CA GLY A 14 22.26 -26.36 18.68
C GLY A 14 21.83 -27.82 18.89
N ARG A 15 21.87 -28.32 20.13
CA ARG A 15 21.45 -29.70 20.46
C ARG A 15 19.93 -29.84 20.60
N THR A 16 19.23 -28.80 21.04
CA THR A 16 17.75 -28.81 21.09
C THR A 16 17.12 -28.67 19.70
N ALA A 17 17.76 -27.96 18.76
CA ALA A 17 17.30 -27.87 17.38
C ALA A 17 17.36 -29.21 16.62
N GLY A 18 18.23 -30.15 17.04
CA GLY A 18 18.43 -31.43 16.35
C GLY A 18 17.43 -32.54 16.70
N ALA A 19 16.56 -32.38 17.70
CA ALA A 19 15.81 -33.52 18.26
C ALA A 19 14.27 -33.43 18.18
N THR A 20 13.63 -32.28 17.93
CA THR A 20 12.15 -32.20 17.98
C THR A 20 11.54 -31.09 17.14
N VAL A 21 11.63 -31.16 15.80
CA VAL A 21 10.62 -30.52 14.92
C VAL A 21 10.40 -31.38 13.67
N ALA A 22 9.84 -32.57 13.84
CA ALA A 22 9.05 -33.20 12.77
C ALA A 22 7.58 -32.79 13.00
N LEU A 23 7.27 -31.51 12.75
CA LEU A 23 5.88 -31.09 12.55
C LEU A 23 5.49 -31.55 11.13
N PRO A 24 4.34 -32.22 10.93
CA PRO A 24 3.85 -32.44 9.60
C PRO A 24 3.38 -31.08 9.08
N VAL A 25 4.23 -30.42 8.28
CA VAL A 25 3.77 -29.29 7.44
C VAL A 25 3.01 -29.89 6.26
N MET A 26 1.88 -30.54 6.55
CA MET A 26 0.89 -30.95 5.56
C MET A 26 -0.38 -30.13 5.81
N SER A 27 -0.24 -28.82 5.65
CA SER A 27 -1.36 -27.92 5.39
C SER A 27 -0.97 -26.97 4.28
N CYS A 28 -0.64 -27.54 3.12
CA CYS A 28 -0.69 -26.82 1.85
C CYS A 28 -1.88 -27.37 1.08
N SER A 29 -3.09 -27.09 1.54
CA SER A 29 -4.20 -26.90 0.61
C SER A 29 -3.80 -25.70 -0.24
N GLY A 30 -3.29 -25.96 -1.45
CA GLY A 30 -2.93 -24.91 -2.40
C GLY A 30 -4.11 -23.94 -2.59
N PRO A 31 -3.85 -22.66 -2.89
CA PRO A 31 -4.91 -21.68 -3.04
C PRO A 31 -5.92 -22.19 -4.06
N ARG A 32 -7.13 -22.53 -3.60
CA ARG A 32 -8.26 -22.71 -4.51
C ARG A 32 -8.64 -21.31 -4.95
N ASN A 33 -8.45 -20.98 -6.22
CA ASN A 33 -9.00 -19.75 -6.82
C ASN A 33 -10.52 -19.82 -6.73
N ALA A 34 -11.07 -19.30 -5.63
CA ALA A 34 -12.51 -19.25 -5.39
C ALA A 34 -13.23 -18.27 -6.34
N SER A 35 -12.49 -17.34 -6.96
CA SER A 35 -13.03 -16.29 -7.81
C SER A 35 -13.22 -16.67 -9.29
N GLY A 36 -12.68 -17.81 -9.75
CA GLY A 36 -12.69 -18.18 -11.18
C GLY A 36 -11.79 -17.33 -12.08
N ILE A 37 -11.10 -16.34 -11.53
CA ILE A 37 -10.16 -15.46 -12.25
C ILE A 37 -8.78 -16.13 -12.27
N ALA A 38 -8.21 -16.26 -13.47
CA ALA A 38 -6.84 -16.76 -13.62
C ALA A 38 -5.84 -15.66 -13.21
N GLY A 39 -4.86 -16.01 -12.36
CA GLY A 39 -3.80 -15.07 -11.99
C GLY A 39 -2.87 -14.78 -13.18
N ILE A 40 -2.31 -13.57 -13.20
CA ILE A 40 -1.34 -13.13 -14.22
C ILE A 40 0.10 -13.16 -13.68
N ALA A 41 1.07 -13.15 -14.57
CA ALA A 41 2.49 -13.02 -14.20
C ALA A 41 2.84 -11.57 -13.83
N PRO A 42 3.89 -11.33 -13.02
CA PRO A 42 4.42 -9.98 -12.81
C PRO A 42 4.84 -9.32 -14.12
N ALA A 43 4.62 -8.02 -14.23
CA ALA A 43 4.98 -7.20 -15.39
C ALA A 43 5.80 -5.97 -14.96
N THR A 44 6.46 -5.34 -15.93
CA THR A 44 7.29 -4.14 -15.73
C THR A 44 6.87 -2.96 -16.59
N ASP A 45 5.82 -3.15 -17.39
CA ASP A 45 5.22 -2.14 -18.24
C ASP A 45 4.55 -1.05 -17.38
N ASP A 46 4.58 0.19 -17.84
CA ASP A 46 3.96 1.35 -17.17
C ASP A 46 2.45 1.40 -17.48
N GLU A 47 1.75 0.28 -17.26
CA GLU A 47 0.34 0.09 -17.58
C GLU A 47 -0.36 -0.77 -16.53
N VAL A 48 -1.68 -0.58 -16.38
CA VAL A 48 -2.53 -1.44 -15.55
C VAL A 48 -2.89 -2.70 -16.34
N ILE A 49 -2.15 -3.78 -16.11
CA ILE A 49 -2.41 -5.09 -16.72
C ILE A 49 -3.35 -5.90 -15.82
N LEU A 50 -4.48 -6.31 -16.37
CA LEU A 50 -5.51 -7.07 -15.67
C LEU A 50 -5.58 -8.53 -16.15
N ALA A 51 -6.16 -9.39 -15.31
CA ALA A 51 -6.55 -10.74 -15.73
C ALA A 51 -7.71 -10.72 -16.73
N ASP A 52 -7.81 -11.75 -17.55
CA ASP A 52 -8.89 -11.90 -18.54
C ASP A 52 -10.28 -11.75 -17.90
N GLY A 53 -11.13 -10.94 -18.52
CA GLY A 53 -12.50 -10.67 -18.08
C GLY A 53 -12.64 -9.54 -17.04
N LEU A 54 -11.55 -8.89 -16.64
CA LEU A 54 -11.58 -7.67 -15.84
C LEU A 54 -11.36 -6.43 -16.69
N GLU A 55 -11.93 -5.32 -16.24
CA GLU A 55 -11.78 -3.99 -16.84
C GLU A 55 -11.57 -2.95 -15.74
N TYR A 56 -11.01 -1.81 -16.11
CA TYR A 56 -10.88 -0.65 -15.23
C TYR A 56 -11.28 0.63 -15.97
N GLU A 57 -11.71 1.61 -15.19
CA GLU A 57 -11.97 2.96 -15.66
C GLU A 57 -11.27 3.95 -14.74
N LEU A 58 -10.68 4.99 -15.32
CA LEU A 58 -10.12 6.10 -14.56
C LEU A 58 -11.24 7.03 -14.13
N LEU A 59 -11.54 7.06 -12.83
CA LEU A 59 -12.62 7.90 -12.28
C LEU A 59 -12.20 9.37 -12.08
N VAL A 60 -11.03 9.59 -11.48
CA VAL A 60 -10.50 10.92 -11.17
C VAL A 60 -8.97 10.84 -11.03
N SER A 61 -8.27 11.90 -11.40
CA SER A 61 -6.82 12.06 -11.26
C SER A 61 -6.45 13.30 -10.46
N TRP A 62 -5.20 13.34 -9.96
CA TRP A 62 -4.66 14.52 -9.31
C TRP A 62 -4.82 15.77 -10.20
N GLY A 63 -5.35 16.84 -9.60
CA GLY A 63 -5.58 18.11 -10.26
C GLY A 63 -6.94 18.23 -10.97
N ASP A 64 -7.71 17.15 -11.11
CA ASP A 64 -9.06 17.22 -11.69
C ASP A 64 -10.00 18.06 -10.81
N LEU A 65 -10.93 18.78 -11.45
CA LEU A 65 -11.95 19.56 -10.76
C LEU A 65 -13.02 18.63 -10.19
N ILE A 66 -13.27 18.72 -8.89
CA ILE A 66 -14.26 17.86 -8.21
C ILE A 66 -15.58 18.57 -7.91
N ASN A 67 -15.64 19.90 -8.09
CA ASN A 67 -16.88 20.66 -7.97
C ASN A 67 -16.83 22.01 -8.71
N SER A 68 -17.99 22.67 -8.76
CA SER A 68 -18.18 23.97 -9.42
C SER A 68 -17.49 25.15 -8.72
N ARG A 69 -17.00 24.98 -7.49
CA ARG A 69 -16.27 26.04 -6.76
C ARG A 69 -14.79 26.09 -7.15
N GLY A 70 -14.30 25.09 -7.86
CA GLY A 70 -12.91 25.02 -8.31
C GLY A 70 -12.00 24.15 -7.43
N ASP A 71 -12.56 23.39 -6.48
CA ASP A 71 -11.77 22.45 -5.67
C ASP A 71 -11.21 21.34 -6.58
N ARG A 72 -10.01 20.85 -6.24
CA ARG A 72 -9.28 19.85 -7.04
C ARG A 72 -9.03 18.58 -6.23
N PHE A 73 -8.94 17.45 -6.92
CA PHE A 73 -8.51 16.19 -6.33
C PHE A 73 -7.01 16.26 -5.98
N GLY A 74 -6.68 15.89 -4.74
CA GLY A 74 -5.33 16.04 -4.18
C GLY A 74 -4.32 15.05 -4.75
N PHE A 75 -3.05 15.23 -4.38
CA PHE A 75 -1.96 14.39 -4.83
C PHE A 75 -1.88 13.04 -4.07
N ASN A 76 -1.23 12.04 -4.67
CA ASN A 76 -0.86 10.76 -4.04
C ASN A 76 -1.98 10.12 -3.20
N ASN A 77 -3.12 9.85 -3.87
CA ASN A 77 -4.22 9.17 -3.21
C ASN A 77 -3.85 7.74 -2.80
N ASP A 78 -4.37 7.29 -1.67
CA ASP A 78 -4.10 5.94 -1.14
C ASP A 78 -5.43 5.24 -0.79
N TYR A 79 -5.80 5.25 0.49
CA TYR A 79 -7.05 4.72 0.99
C TYR A 79 -8.29 5.40 0.41
N THR A 80 -9.22 4.56 -0.08
CA THR A 80 -10.53 4.96 -0.57
C THR A 80 -11.62 4.17 0.14
N ALA A 81 -12.59 4.86 0.73
CA ALA A 81 -13.79 4.28 1.31
C ALA A 81 -15.04 4.68 0.52
N PHE A 82 -15.95 3.72 0.32
CA PHE A 82 -17.26 3.97 -0.28
C PHE A 82 -18.35 4.00 0.78
N PHE A 83 -19.14 5.07 0.81
CA PHE A 83 -20.30 5.25 1.67
C PHE A 83 -21.57 5.34 0.81
N PRO A 84 -22.46 4.34 0.85
CA PRO A 84 -23.69 4.37 0.07
C PRO A 84 -24.63 5.49 0.55
N ILE A 85 -25.25 6.20 -0.38
CA ILE A 85 -26.31 7.18 -0.09
C ILE A 85 -27.65 6.43 -0.10
N ASP A 86 -28.48 6.66 0.91
CA ASP A 86 -29.81 6.04 1.06
C ASP A 86 -29.82 4.50 0.97
N GLY A 87 -28.69 3.85 1.29
CA GLY A 87 -28.53 2.40 1.18
C GLY A 87 -28.47 1.88 -0.26
N ASN A 88 -28.34 2.74 -1.26
CA ASN A 88 -28.14 2.38 -2.65
C ASN A 88 -26.66 2.03 -2.91
N SER A 89 -26.39 0.92 -3.59
CA SER A 89 -25.03 0.52 -3.99
C SER A 89 -24.53 1.23 -5.26
N HIS A 90 -25.41 1.93 -5.99
CA HIS A 90 -25.07 2.64 -7.22
C HIS A 90 -24.80 4.13 -7.01
N ASP A 91 -25.20 4.68 -5.87
CA ASP A 91 -24.94 6.07 -5.50
C ASP A 91 -24.26 6.11 -4.14
N GLY A 92 -23.13 6.80 -4.07
CA GLY A 92 -22.38 6.90 -2.83
C GLY A 92 -21.31 7.98 -2.86
N LEU A 93 -20.76 8.24 -1.69
CA LEU A 93 -19.62 9.12 -1.49
C LEU A 93 -18.35 8.29 -1.44
N LEU A 94 -17.32 8.73 -2.16
CA LEU A 94 -15.97 8.27 -1.98
C LEU A 94 -15.25 9.21 -1.00
N TRP A 95 -14.72 8.65 0.09
CA TRP A 95 -13.76 9.34 0.94
C TRP A 95 -12.38 8.82 0.58
N VAL A 96 -11.58 9.70 -0.02
CA VAL A 96 -10.20 9.41 -0.42
C VAL A 96 -9.25 10.23 0.44
N ASN A 97 -8.19 9.62 0.95
CA ASN A 97 -7.08 10.36 1.58
C ASN A 97 -6.01 10.70 0.53
N HIS A 98 -5.18 11.69 0.87
CA HIS A 98 -4.02 12.13 0.10
C HIS A 98 -2.82 12.04 1.05
N GLU A 99 -1.95 11.05 0.84
CA GLU A 99 -1.05 10.56 1.91
C GLU A 99 0.13 11.51 2.14
N GLU A 100 0.80 11.91 1.06
CA GLU A 100 2.10 12.56 1.15
C GLU A 100 2.34 13.47 -0.06
N VAL A 101 3.12 14.53 0.18
CA VAL A 101 3.54 15.47 -0.84
C VAL A 101 5.03 15.31 -1.08
N LEU A 102 5.41 15.00 -2.32
CA LEU A 102 6.80 14.72 -2.67
C LEU A 102 7.58 16.02 -2.92
N SER A 103 8.49 16.34 -2.00
CA SER A 103 9.29 17.58 -1.93
C SER A 103 10.20 17.91 -3.13
N GLY A 104 10.18 17.11 -4.19
CA GLY A 104 10.88 17.38 -5.45
C GLY A 104 9.96 17.53 -6.65
N TYR A 105 8.65 17.39 -6.45
CA TYR A 105 7.63 17.48 -7.47
C TYR A 105 6.96 18.86 -7.45
N PHE A 106 6.81 19.47 -6.26
CA PHE A 106 6.05 20.70 -6.03
C PHE A 106 6.90 21.92 -5.66
N SER A 107 8.02 21.69 -4.98
CA SER A 107 8.91 22.76 -4.54
C SER A 107 10.38 22.35 -4.69
N SER A 108 11.26 23.35 -4.64
CA SER A 108 12.71 23.17 -4.55
C SER A 108 13.20 24.25 -3.60
N PRO A 109 14.04 23.94 -2.60
CA PRO A 109 14.87 22.73 -2.46
C PRO A 109 14.19 21.52 -1.79
N ARG A 110 14.72 20.31 -2.06
CA ARG A 110 14.21 19.05 -1.48
C ARG A 110 14.48 18.89 0.01
N ASP A 111 15.63 19.42 0.47
CA ASP A 111 15.99 19.33 1.88
C ASP A 111 15.05 20.23 2.70
N PRO A 112 14.28 19.66 3.65
CA PRO A 112 13.38 20.45 4.50
C PRO A 112 14.07 21.61 5.21
N ALA A 113 15.38 21.49 5.53
CA ALA A 113 16.14 22.54 6.20
C ALA A 113 16.34 23.79 5.32
N ASP A 114 16.29 23.63 4.00
CA ASP A 114 16.52 24.72 3.04
C ASP A 114 15.19 25.31 2.53
N LYS A 115 14.04 24.77 2.94
CA LYS A 115 12.73 25.20 2.45
C LYS A 115 12.30 26.53 3.04
N SER A 116 11.78 27.39 2.17
CA SER A 116 11.04 28.56 2.63
C SER A 116 9.65 28.16 3.14
N ARG A 117 9.04 29.02 3.94
CA ARG A 117 7.64 28.85 4.34
C ARG A 117 6.70 28.75 3.13
N GLN A 118 6.99 29.49 2.06
CA GLN A 118 6.18 29.45 0.84
C GLN A 118 6.27 28.10 0.13
N ASP A 119 7.40 27.41 0.24
CA ASP A 119 7.56 26.06 -0.33
C ASP A 119 6.77 25.03 0.48
N ILE A 120 6.81 25.14 1.81
CA ILE A 120 6.01 24.30 2.72
C ILE A 120 4.52 24.56 2.52
N ASP A 121 4.11 25.82 2.47
CA ASP A 121 2.70 26.19 2.27
C ASP A 121 2.20 25.72 0.91
N ARG A 122 3.05 25.64 -0.13
CA ARG A 122 2.66 25.09 -1.43
C ARG A 122 2.47 23.58 -1.37
N GLU A 123 3.38 22.88 -0.69
CA GLU A 123 3.27 21.44 -0.53
C GLU A 123 2.03 21.06 0.28
N LEU A 124 1.76 21.73 1.40
CA LEU A 124 0.59 21.45 2.24
C LEU A 124 -0.77 21.67 1.55
N MET A 125 -0.79 22.38 0.42
CA MET A 125 -2.01 22.71 -0.32
C MET A 125 -2.27 21.74 -1.48
N GLU A 126 -1.41 20.74 -1.67
CA GLU A 126 -1.53 19.66 -2.65
C GLU A 126 -1.96 18.35 -1.98
#